data_AF-A0A956PV80-F1
#
_entry.id   AF-A0A956PV80-F1
#
_cell.length_a   1.000
_cell.length_b   1.000
_cell.length_c   1.000
_cell.angle_alpha   90.00
_cell.angle_beta   90.00
_cell.angle_gamma   90.00
#
_symmetry.space_group_name_H-M   'P 1'
#
loop_
_entity.id
_entity.type
_entity.pdbx_description
1 polymer ?
#
loop_
_entity_poly.entity_id
_entity_poly.type
_entity_poly.pdbx_seq_one_letter_code
_entity_poly.pdbx_strand_id
1 'polypeptide(L)'
;MEKGREFEHRSLQDGNSIGGYLRALADGFERGELTFKGNGSSLTLNPGSLLEFTLRVESVGDHRRLVLTTEWSERSTTPAPDDLRIGQ
;
A
#
# COMPACT_ATOMS: atom_id res chain seq x y z
N MET A 1 -18.33 9.91 -13.82
CA MET A 1 -17.87 8.95 -12.79
C MET A 1 -16.53 8.44 -13.26
N GLU A 2 -15.46 8.74 -12.52
CA GLU A 2 -14.10 8.37 -12.92
C GLU A 2 -13.91 6.87 -12.66
N LYS A 3 -13.51 6.11 -13.69
CA LYS A 3 -13.21 4.68 -13.53
C LYS A 3 -11.91 4.56 -12.73
N GLY A 4 -11.94 3.85 -11.61
CA GLY A 4 -10.73 3.51 -10.86
C GLY A 4 -9.71 2.80 -11.75
N ARG A 5 -8.42 3.13 -11.59
CA ARG A 5 -7.32 2.44 -12.26
C ARG A 5 -6.83 1.31 -11.35
N GLU A 6 -6.85 0.08 -11.84
CA GLU A 6 -6.39 -1.11 -11.12
C GLU A 6 -5.12 -1.67 -11.78
N PHE A 7 -4.17 -2.12 -10.96
CA PHE A 7 -2.97 -2.83 -11.40
C PHE A 7 -2.84 -4.14 -10.60
N GLU A 8 -2.97 -5.29 -11.27
CA GLU A 8 -2.77 -6.61 -10.67
C GLU A 8 -1.58 -7.32 -11.34
N HIS A 9 -0.69 -7.89 -10.53
CA HIS A 9 0.38 -8.78 -10.98
C HIS A 9 0.34 -10.08 -10.16
N ARG A 10 0.30 -11.24 -10.85
CA ARG A 10 0.31 -12.57 -10.22
C ARG A 10 1.44 -13.41 -10.82
N SER A 11 2.33 -13.89 -9.96
CA SER A 11 3.42 -14.78 -10.36
C SER A 11 3.81 -15.74 -9.24
N LEU A 12 4.53 -16.82 -9.59
CA LEU A 12 5.19 -17.72 -8.66
C LEU A 12 6.67 -17.34 -8.61
N GLN A 13 7.17 -16.98 -7.44
CA GLN A 13 8.51 -16.41 -7.26
C GLN A 13 9.21 -17.03 -6.06
N ASP A 14 10.55 -16.97 -6.05
CA ASP A 14 11.35 -17.32 -4.88
C ASP A 14 11.36 -16.23 -3.80
N GLY A 15 11.85 -16.57 -2.61
CA GLY A 15 11.88 -15.65 -1.47
C GLY A 15 12.74 -14.40 -1.70
N ASN A 16 13.81 -14.49 -2.49
CA ASN A 16 14.67 -13.35 -2.80
C ASN A 16 13.92 -12.33 -3.66
N SER A 17 13.19 -12.82 -4.66
CA SER A 17 12.37 -12.01 -5.56
C SER A 17 11.23 -11.34 -4.79
N ILE A 18 10.54 -12.07 -3.90
CA ILE A 18 9.54 -11.48 -3.00
C ILE A 18 10.15 -10.39 -2.10
N GLY A 19 11.31 -10.64 -1.51
CA GLY A 19 12.02 -9.63 -0.72
C GLY A 19 12.39 -8.39 -1.53
N GLY A 20 12.75 -8.55 -2.81
CA GLY A 20 13.00 -7.45 -3.74
C GLY A 20 11.77 -6.57 -3.96
N TYR A 21 10.59 -7.17 -4.17
CA TYR A 21 9.34 -6.41 -4.31
C TYR A 21 8.99 -5.64 -3.04
N LEU A 22 9.11 -6.27 -1.87
CA LEU A 22 8.83 -5.61 -0.59
C LEU A 22 9.77 -4.43 -0.32
N ARG A 23 11.05 -4.55 -0.67
CA ARG A 23 12.01 -3.43 -0.58
C ARG A 23 11.63 -2.30 -1.53
N ALA A 24 11.29 -2.61 -2.79
CA ALA A 24 10.87 -1.58 -3.74
C ALA A 24 9.61 -0.83 -3.31
N LEU A 25 8.66 -1.53 -2.66
CA LEU A 25 7.50 -0.91 -2.04
C LEU A 25 7.90 0.01 -0.88
N ALA A 26 8.75 -0.47 0.04
CA ALA A 26 9.26 0.33 1.16
C ALA A 26 9.96 1.61 0.67
N ASP A 27 10.90 1.48 -0.26
CA ASP A 27 11.60 2.62 -0.87
C ASP A 27 10.63 3.60 -1.55
N GLY A 28 9.54 3.09 -2.14
CA GLY A 28 8.50 3.89 -2.77
C GLY A 28 7.66 4.69 -1.78
N PHE A 29 7.29 4.07 -0.66
CA PHE A 29 6.60 4.77 0.42
C PHE A 29 7.48 5.87 1.05
N GLU A 30 8.77 5.58 1.31
CA GLU A 30 9.70 6.55 1.88
C GLU A 30 9.94 7.77 0.97
N ARG A 31 9.96 7.56 -0.36
CA ARG A 31 10.05 8.65 -1.34
C ARG A 31 8.74 9.40 -1.57
N GLY A 32 7.60 8.86 -1.12
CA GLY A 32 6.28 9.41 -1.42
C GLY A 32 5.78 9.16 -2.85
N GLU A 33 6.35 8.17 -3.56
CA GLU A 33 5.93 7.83 -4.92
C GLU A 33 6.09 6.32 -5.20
N LEU A 34 4.99 5.69 -5.62
CA LEU A 34 4.96 4.30 -6.06
C LEU A 34 4.70 4.24 -7.56
N THR A 35 5.61 3.62 -8.32
CA THR A 35 5.44 3.40 -9.75
C THR A 35 5.39 1.91 -10.07
N PHE A 36 4.25 1.45 -10.57
CA PHE A 36 4.01 0.10 -11.03
C PHE A 36 4.11 0.04 -12.55
N LYS A 37 4.88 -0.91 -13.08
CA LYS A 37 5.07 -1.11 -14.53
C LYS A 37 4.87 -2.57 -14.89
N GLY A 38 4.08 -2.85 -15.93
CA GLY A 38 3.86 -4.22 -16.40
C GLY A 38 2.93 -4.26 -17.61
N ASN A 39 3.11 -5.26 -18.48
CA ASN A 39 2.23 -5.52 -19.64
C ASN A 39 1.93 -4.27 -20.50
N GLY A 40 2.92 -3.39 -20.70
CA GLY A 40 2.80 -2.18 -21.50
C GLY A 40 2.05 -1.02 -20.82
N SER A 41 1.65 -1.17 -19.55
CA SER A 41 1.03 -0.10 -18.76
C SER A 41 1.94 0.34 -17.61
N SER A 42 1.69 1.56 -17.14
CA SER A 42 2.34 2.15 -15.97
C SER A 42 1.29 2.86 -15.12
N LEU A 43 1.37 2.71 -13.81
CA LEU A 43 0.55 3.41 -12.83
C LEU A 43 1.48 4.03 -11.78
N THR A 44 1.38 5.34 -11.62
CA THR A 44 2.11 6.07 -10.56
C THR A 44 1.10 6.60 -9.56
N LEU A 45 1.35 6.33 -8.28
CA LEU A 45 0.53 6.73 -7.14
C LEU A 45 1.39 7.54 -6.16
N ASN A 46 0.74 8.46 -5.45
CA ASN A 46 1.39 9.40 -4.54
C ASN A 46 0.83 9.16 -3.11
N PRO A 47 1.47 8.29 -2.31
CA PRO A 47 1.06 8.06 -0.93
C PRO A 47 0.99 9.35 -0.12
N GLY A 48 -0.13 9.55 0.58
CA GLY A 48 -0.26 10.63 1.56
C GLY A 48 0.65 10.40 2.78
N SER A 49 0.66 11.37 3.71
CA SER A 49 1.48 11.29 4.93
C SER A 49 1.01 10.23 5.93
N LEU A 50 -0.24 9.80 5.84
CA LEU A 50 -0.84 8.79 6.69
C LEU A 50 -1.31 7.61 5.86
N LEU A 51 -0.92 6.42 6.30
CA LEU A 51 -1.26 5.17 5.67
C LEU A 51 -1.83 4.24 6.74
N GLU A 52 -2.97 3.62 6.43
CA GLU A 52 -3.45 2.49 7.20
C GLU A 52 -2.66 1.25 6.80
N PHE A 53 -2.19 0.46 7.76
CA PHE A 53 -1.45 -0.78 7.51
C PHE A 53 -2.09 -1.95 8.27
N THR A 54 -2.46 -2.99 7.52
CA THR A 54 -2.98 -4.24 8.07
C THR A 54 -2.08 -5.39 7.66
N LEU A 55 -1.68 -6.20 8.65
CA LEU A 55 -0.93 -7.44 8.47
C LEU A 55 -1.78 -8.61 8.95
N ARG A 56 -2.09 -9.55 8.04
CA ARG A 56 -2.82 -10.77 8.37
C ARG A 56 -1.99 -11.99 7.98
N VAL A 57 -1.90 -12.93 8.91
CA VAL A 57 -1.23 -14.23 8.70
C VAL A 57 -2.26 -15.33 8.88
N GLU A 58 -2.33 -16.23 7.91
CA GLU A 58 -3.13 -17.45 7.99
C GLU A 58 -2.20 -18.66 7.86
N SER A 59 -2.38 -19.63 8.75
CA SER A 59 -1.66 -20.90 8.72
C SER A 59 -2.67 -22.02 8.88
N VAL A 60 -2.90 -22.79 7.81
CA VAL A 60 -3.86 -23.90 7.78
C VAL A 60 -3.18 -25.11 7.14
N GLY A 61 -2.93 -26.14 7.93
CA GLY A 61 -2.15 -27.31 7.49
C GLY A 61 -0.78 -26.89 6.94
N ASP A 62 -0.53 -27.22 5.68
CA ASP A 62 0.70 -26.84 4.97
C ASP A 62 0.62 -25.53 4.17
N HIS A 63 -0.52 -24.84 4.23
CA HIS A 63 -0.70 -23.57 3.57
C HIS A 63 -0.41 -22.42 4.52
N ARG A 64 0.44 -21.50 4.08
CA ARG A 64 0.82 -20.28 4.78
C ARG A 64 0.51 -19.11 3.86
N ARG A 65 -0.25 -18.15 4.36
CA ARG A 65 -0.64 -16.95 3.62
C ARG A 65 -0.32 -15.73 4.45
N LEU A 66 0.41 -14.82 3.83
CA LEU A 66 0.66 -13.48 4.35
C LEU A 66 -0.10 -12.50 3.48
N VAL A 67 -0.94 -11.68 4.09
CA VAL A 67 -1.62 -10.57 3.42
C VAL A 67 -1.13 -9.27 4.05
N LEU A 68 -0.53 -8.42 3.22
CA LEU A 68 -0.16 -7.07 3.58
C LEU A 68 -1.10 -6.14 2.80
N THR A 69 -1.82 -5.31 3.53
CA THR A 69 -2.71 -4.30 2.94
C THR A 69 -2.30 -2.95 3.49
N THR A 70 -2.11 -1.99 2.58
CA THR A 70 -1.87 -0.60 2.92
C THR A 70 -2.86 0.24 2.14
N GLU A 71 -3.55 1.16 2.83
CA GLU A 71 -4.53 2.06 2.22
C GLU A 71 -4.17 3.51 2.55
N TRP A 72 -4.37 4.40 1.58
CA TRP A 72 -4.09 5.83 1.74
C TRP A 72 -5.00 6.69 0.87
N SER A 73 -5.06 7.97 1.21
CA SER A 73 -5.63 9.02 0.36
C SER A 73 -4.50 9.89 -0.20
N GLU A 74 -4.51 10.19 -1.49
CA GLU A 74 -3.52 11.11 -2.11
C GLU A 74 -3.76 12.57 -1.73
N ARG A 75 -4.91 12.89 -1.12
CA ARG A 75 -5.15 14.19 -0.51
C ARG A 75 -4.38 14.26 0.81
N SER A 76 -3.49 15.24 0.92
CA SER A 76 -2.94 15.68 2.20
C SER A 76 -4.09 15.97 3.16
N THR A 77 -4.36 15.05 4.08
CA THR A 77 -5.15 15.37 5.26
C THR A 77 -4.26 16.26 6.11
N THR A 78 -4.41 17.57 5.95
CA THR A 78 -4.22 18.47 7.10
C THR A 78 -5.15 17.90 8.17
N PRO A 79 -4.65 17.50 9.36
CA PRO A 79 -5.53 17.02 10.40
C PRO A 79 -6.61 18.08 10.61
N ALA A 80 -7.88 17.68 10.54
CA ALA A 80 -8.97 18.58 10.88
C ALA A 80 -8.67 19.11 12.30
N PRO A 81 -8.83 20.42 12.56
CA PRO A 81 -8.67 20.96 13.90
C PRO A 81 -9.53 20.14 14.86
N ASP A 82 -8.91 19.63 15.92
CA ASP A 82 -9.61 18.91 16.96
C ASP A 82 -10.56 19.90 17.65
N ASP A 83 -11.86 19.77 17.40
CA ASP A 83 -12.90 20.66 17.95
C ASP A 83 -13.31 20.22 19.37
N LEU A 84 -12.54 19.32 20.00
CA LEU A 84 -12.77 18.85 21.36
C LEU A 84 -12.48 19.96 22.37
N ARG A 85 -13.54 20.63 22.82
CA ARG A 85 -13.52 21.46 24.02
C ARG A 85 -13.90 20.61 25.25
N ILE A 86 -12.94 20.37 26.14
CA ILE A 86 -13.21 19.83 27.48
C ILE A 86 -13.22 20.98 28.50
N GLY A 87 -14.39 21.22 29.09
CA GLY A 87 -14.58 22.04 30.30
C GLY A 87 -14.90 23.52 30.05
N GLN A 88 -15.90 24.02 30.80
CA GLN A 88 -16.12 25.42 31.16
C GLN A 88 -15.55 25.65 32.55
#